data_AF-A0A2V4P7I5-F1
#
_entry.id   AF-A0A2V4P7I5-F1
#
_cell.length_a   1.000
_cell.length_b   1.000
_cell.length_c   1.000
_cell.angle_alpha   90.00
_cell.angle_beta   90.00
_cell.angle_gamma   90.00
#
_symmetry.space_group_name_H-M   'P 1'
#
loop_
_entity.id
_entity.type
_entity.pdbx_description
1 polymer ?
#
loop_
_entity_poly.entity_id
_entity_poly.type
_entity_poly.pdbx_seq_one_letter_code
_entity_poly.pdbx_strand_id
1 'polypeptide(L)'
;MKERTMTGAEWDGSDIPGWAESDQLRRFYRSCFHPEIIDDLYLARGWARDSRTFAKYLADSLAYLIEQRPVGTGGFQDLTGYYFSTDDELYDFLVDLRDYVFGNRQEHPIAPAP
;
A
#
# COMPACT_ATOMS: atom_id res chain seq x y z
N MET A 1 3.69 1.99 29.46
CA MET A 1 3.45 1.43 28.11
C MET A 1 4.79 0.94 27.60
N LYS A 2 4.91 -0.33 27.24
CA LYS A 2 6.20 -0.89 26.79
C LYS A 2 6.33 -0.61 25.29
N GLU A 3 7.33 0.19 24.93
CA GLU A 3 7.90 0.24 23.59
C GLU A 3 8.32 -1.19 23.22
N ARG A 4 7.68 -1.76 22.19
CA ARG A 4 8.21 -2.92 21.49
C ARG A 4 9.02 -2.40 20.32
N THR A 5 10.32 -2.23 20.54
CA THR A 5 11.31 -2.32 19.47
C THR A 5 11.25 -3.74 18.91
N MET A 6 10.52 -3.94 17.81
CA MET A 6 10.53 -5.20 17.07
C MET A 6 11.81 -5.27 16.24
N THR A 7 12.90 -5.71 16.88
CA THR A 7 14.08 -6.21 16.17
C THR A 7 13.80 -7.65 15.74
N GLY A 8 13.59 -7.88 14.44
CA GLY A 8 13.77 -9.20 13.80
C GLY A 8 12.55 -10.08 13.56
N ALA A 9 11.33 -9.55 13.54
CA ALA A 9 10.20 -10.23 12.87
C ALA A 9 9.99 -9.55 11.52
N GLU A 10 10.17 -10.29 10.43
CA GLU A 10 9.80 -9.89 9.08
C GLU A 10 8.30 -9.54 9.10
N TRP A 11 7.94 -8.31 8.78
CA TRP A 11 6.55 -7.88 8.79
C TRP A 11 5.85 -8.49 7.57
N ASP A 12 4.81 -9.29 7.81
CA ASP A 12 4.12 -10.08 6.78
C ASP A 12 2.79 -9.44 6.32
N GLY A 13 2.49 -8.24 6.82
CA GLY A 13 1.26 -7.49 6.55
C GLY A 13 0.00 -8.06 7.20
N SER A 14 0.11 -9.08 8.08
CA SER A 14 -1.05 -9.74 8.70
C SER A 14 -1.93 -8.83 9.56
N ASP A 15 -1.40 -7.69 9.99
CA ASP A 15 -2.11 -6.64 10.73
C ASP A 15 -2.91 -5.67 9.82
N ILE A 16 -2.70 -5.70 8.50
CA ILE A 16 -3.44 -4.88 7.55
C ILE A 16 -4.92 -5.34 7.48
N PRO A 17 -5.90 -4.43 7.66
CA PRO A 17 -7.31 -4.76 7.53
C PRO A 17 -7.66 -5.38 6.17
N GLY A 18 -8.37 -6.52 6.19
CA GLY A 18 -8.75 -7.25 4.98
C GLY A 18 -7.63 -8.08 4.36
N TRP A 19 -6.41 -8.06 4.94
CA TRP A 19 -5.27 -8.75 4.38
C TRP A 19 -5.45 -10.25 4.38
N ALA A 20 -5.97 -10.86 5.45
CA ALA A 20 -6.20 -12.30 5.54
C ALA A 20 -7.36 -12.73 4.63
N GLU A 21 -8.39 -11.89 4.52
CA GLU A 21 -9.68 -12.18 3.89
C GLU A 21 -9.68 -11.98 2.38
N SER A 22 -8.73 -11.22 1.82
CA SER A 22 -8.77 -10.81 0.41
C SER A 22 -7.48 -11.14 -0.35
N ASP A 23 -7.53 -12.22 -1.15
CA ASP A 23 -6.50 -12.50 -2.16
C ASP A 23 -6.35 -11.35 -3.17
N GLN A 24 -7.46 -10.69 -3.50
CA GLN A 24 -7.47 -9.54 -4.41
C GLN A 24 -6.69 -8.36 -3.83
N LEU A 25 -6.78 -8.12 -2.51
CA LEU A 25 -5.98 -7.11 -1.83
C LEU A 25 -4.48 -7.43 -1.87
N ARG A 26 -4.11 -8.66 -1.51
CA ARG A 26 -2.71 -9.11 -1.57
C ARG A 26 -2.16 -8.97 -2.99
N ARG A 27 -2.94 -9.36 -4.00
CA ARG A 27 -2.58 -9.20 -5.41
C ARG A 27 -2.44 -7.74 -5.80
N PHE A 28 -3.35 -6.86 -5.34
CA PHE A 28 -3.27 -5.44 -5.63
C PHE A 28 -1.94 -4.86 -5.14
N TYR A 29 -1.56 -5.08 -3.88
CA TYR A 29 -0.28 -4.56 -3.37
C TYR A 29 0.93 -5.17 -4.09
N ARG A 30 0.94 -6.48 -4.35
CA ARG A 30 2.06 -7.11 -5.09
C ARG A 30 2.15 -6.68 -6.55
N SER A 31 1.04 -6.35 -7.19
CA SER A 31 1.02 -5.92 -8.60
C SER A 31 1.26 -4.43 -8.74
N CYS A 32 0.50 -3.57 -8.03
CA CYS A 32 0.64 -2.12 -8.14
C CYS A 32 1.99 -1.59 -7.68
N PHE A 33 2.69 -2.34 -6.83
CA PHE A 33 4.02 -2.00 -6.34
C PHE A 33 5.06 -3.02 -6.84
N HIS A 34 4.80 -3.71 -7.97
CA HIS A 34 5.88 -4.42 -8.64
C HIS A 34 6.73 -3.43 -9.45
N PRO A 35 8.07 -3.49 -9.44
CA PRO A 35 8.91 -2.56 -10.21
C PRO A 35 8.56 -2.44 -11.70
N GLU A 36 8.05 -3.52 -12.31
CA GLU A 36 7.63 -3.52 -13.72
C GLU A 36 6.23 -2.96 -13.98
N ILE A 37 5.40 -2.80 -12.94
CA ILE A 37 3.97 -2.44 -13.06
C ILE A 37 3.68 -1.10 -12.37
N ILE A 38 4.57 -0.60 -11.52
CA ILE A 38 4.32 0.60 -10.74
C ILE A 38 4.11 1.86 -11.61
N ASP A 39 4.59 1.85 -12.84
CA ASP A 39 4.31 2.90 -13.83
C ASP A 39 2.89 2.82 -14.42
N ASP A 40 2.19 1.70 -14.25
CA ASP A 40 0.83 1.46 -14.75
C ASP A 40 -0.28 1.82 -13.73
N LEU A 41 0.04 2.63 -12.72
CA LEU A 41 -0.91 3.00 -11.66
C LEU A 41 -2.14 3.78 -12.16
N TYR A 42 -2.13 4.25 -13.40
CA TYR A 42 -3.34 4.75 -14.06
C TYR A 42 -4.49 3.72 -14.06
N LEU A 43 -4.20 2.41 -14.00
CA LEU A 43 -5.19 1.34 -13.92
C LEU A 43 -5.76 1.11 -12.50
N ALA A 44 -5.08 1.56 -11.44
CA ALA A 44 -5.41 1.23 -10.06
C ALA A 44 -6.84 1.63 -9.66
N ARG A 45 -7.33 2.77 -10.14
CA ARG A 45 -8.72 3.22 -9.90
C ARG A 45 -9.76 2.26 -10.48
N GLY A 46 -9.47 1.69 -11.65
CA GLY A 46 -10.35 0.69 -12.28
C GLY A 46 -10.38 -0.59 -11.46
N TRP A 47 -9.20 -1.09 -11.06
CA TRP A 47 -9.09 -2.30 -10.24
C TRP A 47 -9.76 -2.16 -8.88
N ALA A 48 -9.57 -1.02 -8.20
CA ALA A 48 -10.20 -0.75 -6.92
C ALA A 48 -11.73 -0.77 -6.96
N ARG A 49 -12.33 -0.51 -8.13
CA ARG A 49 -13.78 -0.45 -8.33
C ARG A 49 -14.37 -1.76 -8.85
N ASP A 50 -13.55 -2.80 -9.00
CA ASP A 50 -13.96 -4.11 -9.52
C ASP A 50 -15.06 -4.76 -8.65
N SER A 51 -14.99 -4.60 -7.32
CA SER A 51 -16.08 -4.94 -6.42
C SER A 51 -16.16 -4.01 -5.21
N ARG A 52 -17.37 -3.83 -4.65
CA ARG A 52 -17.58 -3.00 -3.45
C ARG A 52 -16.84 -3.55 -2.22
N THR A 53 -16.77 -4.88 -2.10
CA THR A 53 -16.05 -5.54 -1.00
C THR A 53 -14.55 -5.29 -1.10
N PHE A 54 -13.97 -5.45 -2.29
CA PHE A 54 -12.57 -5.15 -2.52
C PHE A 54 -12.26 -3.66 -2.30
N ALA A 55 -13.09 -2.78 -2.84
CA ALA A 55 -12.98 -1.33 -2.63
C ALA A 55 -12.92 -0.98 -1.13
N LYS A 56 -13.75 -1.61 -0.30
CA LYS A 56 -13.75 -1.42 1.14
C LYS A 56 -12.44 -1.91 1.78
N TYR A 57 -12.00 -3.12 1.46
CA TYR A 57 -10.73 -3.64 2.01
C TYR A 57 -9.53 -2.78 1.60
N LEU A 58 -9.48 -2.33 0.35
CA LEU A 58 -8.41 -1.45 -0.10
C LEU A 58 -8.45 -0.10 0.63
N ALA A 59 -9.63 0.52 0.78
CA ALA A 59 -9.78 1.77 1.53
C ALA A 59 -9.35 1.62 3.00
N ASP A 60 -9.82 0.57 3.68
CA ASP A 60 -9.49 0.30 5.09
C ASP A 60 -7.98 0.01 5.25
N SER A 61 -7.38 -0.75 4.32
CA SER A 61 -5.94 -1.05 4.34
C SER A 61 -5.08 0.19 4.15
N LEU A 62 -5.42 1.07 3.20
CA LEU A 62 -4.68 2.30 2.94
C LEU A 62 -4.80 3.27 4.12
N ALA A 63 -6.00 3.40 4.70
CA ALA A 63 -6.21 4.21 5.91
C ALA A 63 -5.34 3.70 7.06
N TYR A 64 -5.33 2.38 7.30
CA TYR A 64 -4.48 1.77 8.32
C TYR A 64 -2.99 2.07 8.12
N LEU A 65 -2.47 1.81 6.92
CA LEU A 65 -1.06 2.06 6.62
C LEU A 65 -0.68 3.54 6.82
N ILE A 66 -1.49 4.46 6.30
CA ILE A 66 -1.24 5.91 6.38
C ILE A 66 -1.29 6.42 7.82
N GLU A 67 -2.27 5.98 8.61
CA GLU A 67 -2.49 6.49 9.97
C GLU A 67 -1.58 5.85 11.01
N GLN A 68 -1.38 4.53 10.92
CA GLN A 68 -0.64 3.77 11.94
C GLN A 68 0.84 3.65 11.63
N ARG A 69 1.22 3.83 10.36
CA ARG A 69 2.59 3.67 9.86
C ARG A 69 3.31 2.44 10.44
N PRO A 70 2.73 1.23 10.30
CA PRO A 70 3.17 0.04 11.05
C PRO A 70 4.54 -0.51 10.62
N VAL A 71 5.06 -0.06 9.46
CA VAL A 71 6.25 -0.62 8.81
C VAL A 71 7.13 0.48 8.20
N GLY A 72 8.43 0.26 8.14
CA GLY A 72 9.33 1.12 7.35
C GLY A 72 9.45 0.65 5.89
N THR A 73 10.21 1.38 5.08
CA THR A 73 10.42 1.02 3.66
C THR A 73 10.95 -0.40 3.44
N GLY A 74 11.83 -0.90 4.31
CA GLY A 74 12.36 -2.26 4.21
C GLY A 74 11.28 -3.33 4.31
N GLY A 75 10.41 -3.28 5.33
CA GLY A 75 9.33 -4.26 5.47
C GLY A 75 8.25 -4.10 4.38
N PHE A 76 8.01 -2.87 3.91
CA PHE A 76 7.11 -2.66 2.77
C PHE A 76 7.68 -3.23 1.46
N GLN A 77 8.99 -3.12 1.26
CA GLN A 77 9.70 -3.73 0.14
C GLN A 77 9.65 -5.26 0.23
N ASP A 78 9.84 -5.85 1.40
CA ASP A 78 9.73 -7.29 1.58
C ASP A 78 8.33 -7.80 1.22
N LEU A 79 7.28 -7.00 1.52
CA LEU A 79 5.90 -7.33 1.22
C LEU A 79 5.55 -7.18 -0.28
N THR A 80 6.04 -6.13 -0.93
CA THR A 80 5.55 -5.69 -2.24
C THR A 80 6.56 -5.79 -3.38
N GLY A 81 7.85 -5.78 -3.06
CA GLY A 81 8.97 -5.77 -4.00
C GLY A 81 9.44 -4.36 -4.40
N TYR A 82 8.75 -3.29 -4.02
CA TYR A 82 9.17 -1.93 -4.33
C TYR A 82 9.91 -1.26 -3.18
N TYR A 83 11.01 -0.60 -3.51
CA TYR A 83 11.79 0.18 -2.57
C TYR A 83 11.40 1.66 -2.63
N PHE A 84 11.26 2.28 -1.46
CA PHE A 84 11.19 3.73 -1.28
C PHE A 84 12.43 4.19 -0.51
N SER A 85 12.95 5.38 -0.83
CA SER A 85 14.18 5.87 -0.20
C SER A 85 13.97 6.25 1.27
N THR A 86 12.77 6.71 1.63
CA THR A 86 12.43 7.11 3.00
C THR A 86 11.03 6.68 3.40
N ASP A 87 10.78 6.54 4.70
CA ASP A 87 9.44 6.22 5.21
C ASP A 87 8.44 7.32 4.84
N ASP A 88 8.84 8.59 4.90
CA ASP A 88 7.96 9.71 4.52
C ASP A 88 7.55 9.64 3.04
N GLU A 89 8.49 9.30 2.16
CA GLU A 89 8.21 9.12 0.73
C GLU A 89 7.23 7.96 0.47
N LEU A 90 7.39 6.82 1.16
CA LEU A 90 6.41 5.72 1.13
C LEU A 90 5.03 6.22 1.55
N TYR A 91 4.92 6.89 2.69
CA TYR A 91 3.62 7.27 3.24
C TYR A 91 2.94 8.40 2.46
N ASP A 92 3.70 9.37 1.93
CA ASP A 92 3.19 10.40 1.04
C ASP A 92 2.67 9.77 -0.27
N PHE A 93 3.38 8.78 -0.81
CA PHE A 93 2.93 8.04 -1.97
C PHE A 93 1.63 7.26 -1.71
N LEU A 94 1.49 6.61 -0.55
CA LEU A 94 0.26 5.91 -0.17
C LEU A 94 -0.93 6.87 -0.02
N VAL A 95 -0.69 8.09 0.51
CA VAL A 95 -1.70 9.16 0.56
C VAL A 95 -2.14 9.55 -0.85
N ASP A 96 -1.20 9.79 -1.76
CA ASP A 96 -1.52 10.14 -3.15
C ASP A 96 -2.28 9.02 -3.86
N LEU A 97 -1.92 7.75 -3.61
CA LEU A 97 -2.63 6.59 -4.17
C LEU A 97 -4.07 6.52 -3.64
N ARG A 98 -4.29 6.69 -2.34
CA ARG A 98 -5.64 6.75 -1.74
C ARG A 98 -6.47 7.87 -2.38
N ASP A 99 -5.88 9.06 -2.53
CA ASP A 99 -6.57 10.22 -3.07
C ASP A 99 -6.85 10.08 -4.58
N TYR A 100 -6.00 9.36 -5.31
CA TYR A 100 -6.26 8.97 -6.70
C TYR A 100 -7.38 7.94 -6.80
N VAL A 101 -7.37 6.90 -5.98
CA VAL A 101 -8.31 5.78 -6.11
C VAL A 101 -9.71 6.16 -5.60
N PHE A 102 -9.78 6.79 -4.43
CA PHE A 102 -11.02 7.07 -3.70
C PHE A 102 -11.34 8.57 -3.56
N GLY A 103 -10.35 9.43 -3.75
CA GLY A 103 -10.52 10.88 -3.66
C GLY A 103 -10.77 11.56 -5.00
N ASN A 104 -10.40 12.84 -5.07
CA ASN A 104 -10.63 13.71 -6.22
C ASN A 104 -9.39 13.94 -7.09
N ARG A 105 -8.24 13.37 -6.72
CA ARG A 105 -6.98 13.55 -7.47
C ARG A 105 -7.15 13.00 -8.89
N GLN A 106 -6.86 13.79 -9.92
CA GLN A 106 -7.10 13.37 -11.31
C GLN A 106 -5.98 12.48 -11.86
N GLU A 107 -4.74 12.82 -11.54
CA GLU A 107 -3.54 12.13 -12.04
C GLU A 107 -3.12 11.01 -11.08
N HIS A 108 -2.65 9.89 -11.63
CA HIS A 108 -2.08 8.82 -10.82
C HIS A 108 -0.78 9.30 -10.15
N PRO A 109 -0.44 8.79 -8.95
CA PRO A 109 0.87 9.04 -8.37
C PRO A 109 1.95 8.43 -9.26
N ILE A 110 3.07 9.14 -9.37
CA ILE A 110 4.28 8.65 -10.03
C ILE A 110 5.18 8.13 -8.91
N ALA A 111 5.59 6.87 -9.02
CA ALA A 111 6.49 6.32 -8.03
C ALA A 111 7.87 6.97 -8.15
N PRO A 112 8.50 7.31 -7.01
CA PRO A 112 9.83 7.88 -7.03
C PRO A 112 10.83 6.87 -7.56
N ALA A 113 11.82 7.32 -8.32
CA ALA A 113 12.88 6.42 -8.76
C ALA A 113 13.60 5.82 -7.54
N PRO A 114 13.73 4.48 -7.46
CA PRO A 114 14.42 3.81 -6.35
C PRO A 114 15.93 4.08 -6.34
#